data_AF-A0A850M1G2-F1
#
_entry.id   AF-A0A850M1G2-F1
#
_cell.length_a   1.000
_cell.length_b   1.000
_cell.length_c   1.000
_cell.angle_alpha   90.00
_cell.angle_beta   90.00
_cell.angle_gamma   90.00
#
_symmetry.space_group_name_H-M   'P 1'
#
loop_
_entity.id
_entity.type
_entity.pdbx_description
1 polymer ?
#
loop_
_entity_poly.entity_id
_entity_poly.type
_entity_poly.pdbx_seq_one_letter_code
_entity_poly.pdbx_strand_id
1 'polypeptide(L)'
;KFRTIPSPLYGIFPWRFLVVTDDRTKTKLGKFGQETASLLFGLSSEIMRGHLWYISDKRVQEKVRGDSATGELWNYPGDSSFVIMPCWSRGAWGSEMIPFVTIPVPHVCSAMIGMACQSMWLTTTELGYACALNAMPTNDPRRREMVADRLGIPHSWEFLGAFSFGVPRQPRYVGPARAPLEGVFYEELWGNNYVRLGYRSDKLEFEDTPEMELEKAQKKQASIGIFKEDPVEDWKIEKIMDVAKWAPNPENLQHWRFVVVRKDENFKNMMLQCNMETMELGNAMGITTGGTGLTSMMETYKQYMKYPAQADTVIIPCYTHSSWIEYPASTAGMTDYIFAGATGCCIENMWLAAIALGLGCNYDIHPVIENRRKELMCDYLNIPRSWEPLGCVYIGYPDKKMPAIAKPKLKDYVYIDHWGDKLFTK
;
A
#
# COMPACT_ATOMS: atom_id res chain seq x y z
N LYS A 1 -2.34 -16.49 -4.63
CA LYS A 1 -3.39 -15.80 -3.83
C LYS A 1 -3.57 -14.31 -4.19
N PHE A 2 -2.80 -13.77 -5.14
CA PHE A 2 -2.81 -12.40 -5.74
C PHE A 2 -4.14 -11.87 -6.35
N ARG A 3 -5.26 -12.56 -6.15
CA ARG A 3 -6.56 -12.19 -6.73
C ARG A 3 -7.25 -11.06 -5.96
N THR A 4 -6.69 -10.53 -4.89
CA THR A 4 -7.40 -9.62 -3.99
C THR A 4 -7.16 -8.14 -4.26
N ILE A 5 -6.17 -7.81 -5.09
CA ILE A 5 -5.77 -6.43 -5.35
C ILE A 5 -6.90 -5.72 -6.13
N PRO A 6 -7.39 -4.57 -5.65
CA PRO A 6 -8.35 -3.75 -6.40
C PRO A 6 -7.73 -3.33 -7.73
N SER A 7 -8.42 -3.49 -8.86
CA SER A 7 -7.98 -2.90 -10.13
C SER A 7 -8.27 -1.40 -10.08
N PRO A 8 -7.26 -0.52 -10.30
CA PRO A 8 -7.47 0.92 -10.18
C PRO A 8 -8.41 1.45 -11.25
N LEU A 9 -8.47 0.78 -12.40
CA LEU A 9 -8.99 1.35 -13.64
C LEU A 9 -9.56 0.25 -14.53
N TYR A 10 -10.85 -0.04 -14.36
CA TYR A 10 -11.64 -0.81 -15.33
C TYR A 10 -11.07 -2.20 -15.71
N GLY A 11 -10.38 -2.88 -14.79
CA GLY A 11 -9.82 -4.21 -15.05
C GLY A 11 -8.44 -4.23 -15.70
N ILE A 12 -7.73 -3.10 -15.66
CA ILE A 12 -6.30 -3.02 -15.99
C ILE A 12 -5.51 -3.44 -14.74
N PHE A 13 -4.53 -4.32 -14.93
CA PHE A 13 -3.69 -4.86 -13.85
C PHE A 13 -2.23 -4.50 -14.09
N PRO A 14 -1.80 -3.25 -13.83
CA PRO A 14 -0.49 -2.71 -14.22
C PRO A 14 0.68 -3.30 -13.41
N TRP A 15 0.50 -4.44 -12.75
CA TRP A 15 1.52 -5.09 -11.92
C TRP A 15 1.84 -6.50 -12.39
N ARG A 16 3.09 -6.91 -12.16
CA ARG A 16 3.63 -8.24 -12.42
C ARG A 16 4.50 -8.65 -11.24
N PHE A 17 4.63 -9.95 -11.00
CA PHE A 17 5.50 -10.48 -9.94
C PHE A 17 6.52 -11.42 -10.58
N LEU A 18 7.81 -11.11 -10.43
CA LEU A 18 8.88 -11.96 -10.93
C LEU A 18 9.51 -12.71 -9.75
N VAL A 19 9.36 -14.03 -9.74
CA VAL A 19 9.94 -14.92 -8.73
C VAL A 19 11.37 -15.27 -9.12
N VAL A 20 12.33 -14.91 -8.29
CA VAL A 20 13.76 -15.20 -8.46
C VAL A 20 14.13 -16.36 -7.56
N THR A 21 14.53 -17.47 -8.17
CA THR A 21 15.03 -18.68 -7.51
C THR A 21 16.54 -18.88 -7.73
N ASP A 22 17.12 -18.25 -8.77
CA ASP A 22 18.57 -18.26 -9.04
C ASP A 22 19.38 -17.74 -7.84
N ASP A 23 20.17 -18.63 -7.22
CA ASP A 23 21.03 -18.32 -6.08
C ASP A 23 22.05 -17.22 -6.39
N ARG A 24 22.55 -17.15 -7.63
CA ARG A 24 23.51 -16.12 -8.02
C ARG A 24 22.87 -14.73 -8.00
N THR A 25 21.62 -14.62 -8.45
CA THR A 25 20.85 -13.37 -8.41
C THR A 25 20.47 -13.00 -6.99
N LYS A 26 19.95 -13.94 -6.20
CA LYS A 26 19.63 -13.73 -4.78
C LYS A 26 20.83 -13.24 -3.99
N THR A 27 21.99 -13.90 -4.14
CA THR A 27 23.25 -13.51 -3.49
C THR A 27 23.66 -12.09 -3.90
N LYS A 28 23.50 -11.73 -5.18
CA LYS A 28 23.81 -10.38 -5.67
C LYS A 28 22.88 -9.32 -5.06
N LEU A 29 21.58 -9.60 -4.96
CA LEU A 29 20.61 -8.73 -4.28
C LEU A 29 20.97 -8.56 -2.80
N GLY A 30 21.34 -9.65 -2.11
CA GLY A 30 21.79 -9.61 -0.71
C GLY A 30 23.01 -8.70 -0.52
N LYS A 31 24.05 -8.89 -1.34
CA LYS A 31 25.25 -8.04 -1.31
C LYS A 31 24.96 -6.58 -1.60
N PHE A 32 24.11 -6.28 -2.58
CA PHE A 32 23.69 -4.90 -2.84
C PHE A 32 22.95 -4.29 -1.64
N GLY A 33 22.07 -5.06 -1.00
CA GLY A 33 21.39 -4.65 0.24
C GLY A 33 22.37 -4.36 1.37
N GLN A 34 23.33 -5.26 1.60
CA GLN A 34 24.38 -5.11 2.62
C GLN A 34 25.25 -3.87 2.37
N GLU A 35 25.73 -3.68 1.15
CA GLU A 35 26.56 -2.52 0.79
C GLU A 35 25.79 -1.20 1.01
N THR A 36 24.54 -1.10 0.56
CA THR A 36 23.72 0.11 0.79
C THR A 36 23.50 0.34 2.28
N ALA A 37 23.15 -0.72 3.03
CA ALA A 37 22.89 -0.60 4.46
C ALA A 37 24.15 -0.19 5.23
N SER A 38 25.32 -0.73 4.88
CA SER A 38 26.59 -0.31 5.50
C SER A 38 26.92 1.15 5.19
N LEU A 39 26.63 1.64 3.98
CA LEU A 39 26.79 3.06 3.66
C LEU A 39 25.81 3.95 4.44
N LEU A 40 24.56 3.53 4.62
CA LEU A 40 23.55 4.33 5.32
C LEU A 40 23.74 4.33 6.84
N PHE A 41 23.98 3.15 7.42
CA PHE A 41 23.99 2.95 8.88
C PHE A 41 25.41 2.85 9.47
N GLY A 42 26.43 2.62 8.65
CA GLY A 42 27.83 2.50 9.08
C GLY A 42 28.55 3.84 9.23
N LEU A 43 28.03 4.93 8.66
CA LEU A 43 28.67 6.26 8.72
C LEU A 43 28.60 6.89 10.12
N SER A 44 27.57 6.59 10.92
CA SER A 44 27.46 7.10 12.28
C SER A 44 26.70 6.14 13.18
N SER A 45 27.35 5.74 14.29
CA SER A 45 26.70 4.98 15.38
C SER A 45 25.52 5.74 16.02
N GLU A 46 25.40 7.05 15.78
CA GLU A 46 24.32 7.87 16.32
C GLU A 46 22.98 7.63 15.64
N ILE A 47 22.95 7.12 14.39
CA ILE A 47 21.71 6.82 13.67
C ILE A 47 20.87 5.78 14.42
N MET A 48 21.51 4.87 15.18
CA MET A 48 20.81 3.85 15.95
C MET A 48 20.62 4.22 17.44
N ARG A 49 21.13 5.38 17.89
CA ARG A 49 20.94 5.83 19.29
C ARG A 49 19.47 6.19 19.51
N GLY A 50 18.85 5.54 20.47
CA GLY A 50 17.42 5.74 20.77
C GLY A 50 16.46 4.95 19.87
N HIS A 51 16.92 4.25 18.83
CA HIS A 51 16.04 3.47 17.93
C HIS A 51 15.79 2.02 18.36
N LEU A 52 16.61 1.47 19.26
CA LEU A 52 16.51 0.07 19.73
C LEU A 52 15.94 -0.09 21.14
N TRP A 53 15.24 0.94 21.65
CA TRP A 53 14.73 1.00 23.03
C TRP A 53 13.76 -0.15 23.40
N TYR A 54 13.10 -0.74 22.40
CA TYR A 54 12.15 -1.85 22.56
C TYR A 54 12.83 -3.21 22.75
N ILE A 55 14.14 -3.32 22.48
CA ILE A 55 14.92 -4.54 22.72
C ILE A 55 15.45 -4.45 24.15
N SER A 56 14.91 -5.24 25.08
CA SER A 56 15.33 -5.18 26.50
C SER A 56 16.76 -5.67 26.74
N ASP A 57 17.22 -6.66 25.97
CA ASP A 57 18.57 -7.22 26.11
C ASP A 57 19.63 -6.35 25.43
N LYS A 58 20.51 -5.76 26.23
CA LYS A 58 21.61 -4.90 25.76
C LYS A 58 22.61 -5.63 24.85
N ARG A 59 22.81 -6.95 25.01
CA ARG A 59 23.70 -7.73 24.14
C ARG A 59 23.11 -7.87 22.74
N VAL A 60 21.79 -8.08 22.67
CA VAL A 60 21.06 -8.11 21.40
C VAL A 60 21.07 -6.73 20.75
N GLN A 61 20.89 -5.65 21.52
CA GLN A 61 21.03 -4.29 20.99
C GLN A 61 22.41 -4.07 20.37
N GLU A 62 23.48 -4.46 21.06
CA GLU A 62 24.85 -4.25 20.56
C GLU A 62 25.13 -5.09 19.31
N LYS A 63 24.65 -6.34 19.28
CA LYS A 63 24.71 -7.17 18.09
C LYS A 63 23.96 -6.52 16.92
N VAL A 64 22.72 -6.08 17.13
CA VAL A 64 21.92 -5.41 16.09
C VAL A 64 22.64 -4.16 15.60
N ARG A 65 23.26 -3.36 16.48
CA ARG A 65 24.07 -2.21 16.05
C ARG A 65 25.26 -2.61 15.19
N GLY A 66 26.03 -3.63 15.60
CA GLY A 66 27.17 -4.13 14.84
C GLY A 66 26.77 -4.69 13.48
N ASP A 67 25.75 -5.55 13.46
CA ASP A 67 25.21 -6.14 12.23
C ASP A 67 24.57 -5.06 11.35
N SER A 68 24.01 -3.98 11.93
CA SER A 68 23.50 -2.85 11.16
C SER A 68 24.60 -2.00 10.53
N ALA A 69 25.67 -1.69 11.27
CA ALA A 69 26.79 -0.90 10.76
C ALA A 69 27.51 -1.61 9.59
N THR A 70 27.59 -2.94 9.65
CA THR A 70 28.15 -3.78 8.58
C THR A 70 27.15 -4.08 7.45
N GLY A 71 25.86 -3.79 7.66
CA GLY A 71 24.79 -4.10 6.73
C GLY A 71 24.38 -5.57 6.67
N GLU A 72 24.96 -6.44 7.52
CA GLU A 72 24.72 -7.89 7.50
C GLU A 72 23.23 -8.23 7.65
N LEU A 73 22.48 -7.44 8.42
CA LEU A 73 21.03 -7.61 8.59
C LEU A 73 20.23 -7.45 7.28
N TRP A 74 20.80 -6.87 6.22
CA TRP A 74 20.14 -6.66 4.93
C TRP A 74 20.57 -7.67 3.85
N ASN A 75 21.44 -8.63 4.18
CA ASN A 75 21.90 -9.67 3.26
C ASN A 75 20.89 -10.83 3.08
N TYR A 76 19.77 -10.80 3.81
CA TYR A 76 18.74 -11.86 3.79
C TYR A 76 18.14 -12.23 2.42
N PRO A 77 18.16 -11.40 1.36
CA PRO A 77 17.77 -11.89 0.04
C PRO A 77 18.63 -13.07 -0.44
N GLY A 78 19.92 -13.10 -0.06
CA GLY A 78 20.82 -14.21 -0.37
C GLY A 78 20.47 -15.51 0.37
N ASP A 79 20.06 -15.40 1.63
CA ASP A 79 19.70 -16.54 2.49
C ASP A 79 18.27 -17.04 2.27
N SER A 80 17.45 -16.27 1.53
CA SER A 80 16.06 -16.58 1.29
C SER A 80 15.89 -17.79 0.36
N SER A 81 14.77 -18.52 0.51
CA SER A 81 14.42 -19.62 -0.38
C SER A 81 14.16 -19.09 -1.79
N PHE A 82 13.37 -18.00 -1.90
CA PHE A 82 13.13 -17.28 -3.14
C PHE A 82 12.85 -15.80 -2.84
N VAL A 83 13.03 -14.96 -3.86
CA VAL A 83 12.70 -13.53 -3.83
C VAL A 83 11.59 -13.26 -4.83
N ILE A 84 10.61 -12.44 -4.49
CA ILE A 84 9.66 -11.87 -5.45
C ILE A 84 10.07 -10.43 -5.72
N MET A 85 10.19 -10.04 -6.97
CA MET A 85 10.29 -8.66 -7.41
C MET A 85 8.89 -8.16 -7.78
N PRO A 86 8.26 -7.29 -6.97
CA PRO A 86 6.95 -6.72 -7.28
C PRO A 86 7.13 -5.57 -8.27
N CYS A 87 6.62 -5.74 -9.49
CA CYS A 87 6.83 -4.82 -10.60
C CYS A 87 5.54 -4.10 -11.00
N TRP A 88 5.63 -2.83 -11.43
CA TRP A 88 4.54 -2.09 -12.09
C TRP A 88 4.98 -1.41 -13.38
N SER A 89 4.02 -1.14 -14.26
CA SER A 89 4.25 -0.43 -15.53
C SER A 89 4.37 1.09 -15.32
N ARG A 90 5.34 1.72 -15.99
CA ARG A 90 5.47 3.18 -16.15
C ARG A 90 4.66 3.75 -17.31
N GLY A 91 3.78 2.95 -17.93
CA GLY A 91 3.02 3.34 -19.11
C GLY A 91 3.49 2.66 -20.41
N ALA A 92 3.88 1.38 -20.34
CA ALA A 92 4.24 0.59 -21.51
C ALA A 92 3.11 0.53 -22.55
N TRP A 93 3.33 1.11 -23.73
CA TRP A 93 2.44 1.01 -24.89
C TRP A 93 2.26 -0.46 -25.29
N GLY A 94 1.01 -0.93 -25.35
CA GLY A 94 0.65 -2.25 -25.90
C GLY A 94 0.52 -3.41 -24.91
N SER A 95 0.70 -3.22 -23.60
CA SER A 95 0.40 -4.30 -22.63
C SER A 95 -0.64 -3.96 -21.56
N GLU A 96 -0.90 -2.68 -21.28
CA GLU A 96 -1.91 -2.20 -20.31
C GLU A 96 -1.92 -0.66 -20.32
N MET A 97 -2.11 -0.03 -21.48
CA MET A 97 -2.16 1.43 -21.55
C MET A 97 -3.46 1.94 -20.91
N ILE A 98 -3.34 2.91 -20.00
CA ILE A 98 -4.45 3.75 -19.57
C ILE A 98 -4.32 5.06 -20.35
N PRO A 99 -5.09 5.29 -21.43
CA PRO A 99 -4.90 6.45 -22.31
C PRO A 99 -5.17 7.83 -21.66
N PHE A 100 -5.71 7.85 -20.44
CA PHE A 100 -6.37 9.03 -19.86
C PHE A 100 -5.72 9.59 -18.59
N VAL A 101 -4.61 8.99 -18.13
CA VAL A 101 -3.85 9.57 -17.02
C VAL A 101 -2.78 10.45 -17.63
N THR A 102 -2.94 11.76 -17.53
CA THR A 102 -1.79 12.67 -17.54
C THR A 102 -0.95 12.26 -16.33
N ILE A 103 0.04 11.39 -16.55
CA ILE A 103 0.82 10.69 -15.53
C ILE A 103 1.33 11.69 -14.48
N PRO A 104 0.78 11.59 -13.26
CA PRO A 104 1.54 10.99 -12.19
C PRO A 104 0.70 9.80 -11.69
N VAL A 105 1.18 8.83 -10.93
CA VAL A 105 2.05 8.96 -9.79
C VAL A 105 2.53 7.52 -9.55
N PRO A 106 3.76 7.14 -9.90
CA PRO A 106 4.24 5.78 -9.62
C PRO A 106 4.11 5.35 -8.15
N HIS A 107 3.90 6.32 -7.23
CA HIS A 107 3.51 6.12 -5.84
C HIS A 107 2.13 5.44 -5.65
N VAL A 108 1.11 5.75 -6.46
CA VAL A 108 -0.20 5.06 -6.40
C VAL A 108 -0.04 3.60 -6.84
N CYS A 109 0.63 3.35 -7.96
CA CYS A 109 0.94 1.98 -8.40
C CYS A 109 1.74 1.21 -7.34
N SER A 110 2.68 1.90 -6.69
CA SER A 110 3.44 1.33 -5.57
C SER A 110 2.53 0.98 -4.38
N ALA A 111 1.61 1.85 -3.98
CA ALA A 111 0.65 1.59 -2.91
C ALA A 111 -0.19 0.34 -3.20
N MET A 112 -0.68 0.18 -4.43
CA MET A 112 -1.46 -0.99 -4.82
C MET A 112 -0.64 -2.29 -4.80
N ILE A 113 0.61 -2.23 -5.25
CA ILE A 113 1.55 -3.35 -5.10
C ILE A 113 1.85 -3.61 -3.62
N GLY A 114 1.93 -2.56 -2.80
CA GLY A 114 2.02 -2.63 -1.36
C GLY A 114 0.87 -3.43 -0.74
N MET A 115 -0.37 -3.14 -1.15
CA MET A 115 -1.54 -3.93 -0.74
C MET A 115 -1.38 -5.41 -1.09
N ALA A 116 -0.89 -5.71 -2.30
CA ALA A 116 -0.59 -7.08 -2.71
C ALA A 116 0.48 -7.74 -1.83
N CYS A 117 1.56 -7.01 -1.55
CA CYS A 117 2.65 -7.46 -0.70
C CYS A 117 2.14 -7.73 0.71
N GLN A 118 1.28 -6.89 1.26
CA GLN A 118 0.67 -7.08 2.58
C GLN A 118 -0.20 -8.34 2.63
N SER A 119 -1.04 -8.55 1.62
CA SER A 119 -1.83 -9.77 1.47
C SER A 119 -0.94 -11.03 1.47
N MET A 120 0.19 -10.98 0.75
CA MET A 120 1.19 -12.05 0.76
C MET A 120 1.89 -12.20 2.12
N TRP A 121 2.20 -11.10 2.78
CA TRP A 121 2.88 -11.08 4.07
C TRP A 121 2.04 -11.72 5.18
N LEU A 122 0.76 -11.36 5.25
CA LEU A 122 -0.20 -11.93 6.20
C LEU A 122 -0.37 -13.43 5.96
N THR A 123 -0.53 -13.83 4.68
CA THR A 123 -0.63 -15.25 4.32
C THR A 123 0.63 -16.04 4.69
N THR A 124 1.80 -15.46 4.44
CA THR A 124 3.09 -16.11 4.74
C THR A 124 3.26 -16.32 6.24
N THR A 125 2.84 -15.33 7.03
CA THR A 125 2.86 -15.39 8.49
C THR A 125 1.89 -16.46 9.01
N GLU A 126 0.66 -16.53 8.47
CA GLU A 126 -0.33 -17.56 8.80
C GLU A 126 0.16 -18.98 8.50
N LEU A 127 0.94 -19.15 7.42
CA LEU A 127 1.55 -20.43 7.05
C LEU A 127 2.80 -20.79 7.86
N GLY A 128 3.24 -19.94 8.81
CA GLY A 128 4.42 -20.18 9.64
C GLY A 128 5.77 -19.91 8.95
N TYR A 129 5.75 -19.25 7.79
CA TYR A 129 6.96 -18.82 7.08
C TYR A 129 7.30 -17.36 7.39
N ALA A 130 8.48 -16.92 6.95
CA ALA A 130 8.93 -15.55 7.08
C ALA A 130 9.06 -14.88 5.72
N CYS A 131 8.75 -13.59 5.67
CA CYS A 131 9.09 -12.73 4.54
C CYS A 131 9.51 -11.33 4.99
N ALA A 132 10.31 -10.68 4.15
CA ALA A 132 10.80 -9.32 4.36
C ALA A 132 11.04 -8.62 3.03
N LEU A 133 10.62 -7.36 2.92
CA LEU A 133 10.81 -6.55 1.72
C LEU A 133 12.03 -5.63 1.90
N ASN A 134 13.00 -5.76 0.99
CA ASN A 134 14.21 -4.94 0.97
C ASN A 134 14.23 -4.02 -0.25
N ALA A 135 14.14 -2.71 -0.06
CA ALA A 135 14.31 -1.73 -1.14
C ALA A 135 15.79 -1.37 -1.39
N MET A 136 16.68 -1.64 -0.43
CA MET A 136 18.10 -1.27 -0.49
C MET A 136 18.89 -1.85 -1.67
N PRO A 137 18.65 -3.11 -2.12
CA PRO A 137 19.33 -3.67 -3.29
C PRO A 137 19.09 -2.88 -4.58
N THR A 138 17.98 -2.13 -4.64
CA THR A 138 17.46 -1.46 -5.84
C THR A 138 17.33 0.05 -5.65
N ASN A 139 17.97 0.58 -4.60
CA ASN A 139 17.90 1.98 -4.23
C ASN A 139 18.67 2.88 -5.23
N ASP A 140 19.82 2.41 -5.68
CA ASP A 140 20.63 3.09 -6.69
C ASP A 140 20.09 2.82 -8.12
N PRO A 141 19.92 3.84 -8.98
CA PRO A 141 19.44 3.67 -10.34
C PRO A 141 20.28 2.70 -11.18
N ARG A 142 21.62 2.70 -11.03
CA ARG A 142 22.49 1.80 -11.79
C ARG A 142 22.29 0.35 -11.35
N ARG A 143 22.19 0.11 -10.04
CA ARG A 143 21.84 -1.23 -9.53
C ARG A 143 20.46 -1.68 -9.99
N ARG A 144 19.49 -0.77 -10.06
CA ARG A 144 18.16 -1.05 -10.59
C ARG A 144 18.22 -1.49 -12.05
N GLU A 145 18.95 -0.78 -12.89
CA GLU A 145 19.20 -1.16 -14.30
C GLU A 145 19.92 -2.52 -14.39
N MET A 146 20.99 -2.73 -13.62
CA MET A 146 21.70 -4.02 -13.61
C MET A 146 20.83 -5.20 -13.19
N VAL A 147 19.89 -4.99 -12.27
CA VAL A 147 18.91 -6.01 -11.85
C VAL A 147 17.86 -6.21 -12.95
N ALA A 148 17.35 -5.13 -13.53
CA ALA A 148 16.38 -5.18 -14.63
C ALA A 148 16.95 -5.95 -15.83
N ASP A 149 18.15 -5.61 -16.31
CA ASP A 149 18.83 -6.27 -17.42
C ASP A 149 19.04 -7.75 -17.16
N ARG A 150 19.51 -8.09 -15.94
CA ARG A 150 19.77 -9.47 -15.54
C ARG A 150 18.50 -10.31 -15.53
N LEU A 151 17.39 -9.72 -15.11
CA LEU A 151 16.08 -10.36 -14.99
C LEU A 151 15.22 -10.21 -16.26
N GLY A 152 15.71 -9.50 -17.29
CA GLY A 152 14.96 -9.20 -18.51
C GLY A 152 13.76 -8.26 -18.30
N ILE A 153 13.66 -7.55 -17.17
CA ILE A 153 12.54 -6.65 -16.89
C ILE A 153 12.62 -5.47 -17.87
N PRO A 154 11.57 -5.19 -18.67
CA PRO A 154 11.60 -4.08 -19.61
C PRO A 154 11.74 -2.75 -18.88
N HIS A 155 12.50 -1.80 -19.43
CA HIS A 155 12.71 -0.47 -18.81
C HIS A 155 11.43 0.38 -18.69
N SER A 156 10.35 -0.02 -19.37
CA SER A 156 9.01 0.55 -19.19
C SER A 156 8.31 0.05 -17.92
N TRP A 157 8.96 -0.80 -17.13
CA TRP A 157 8.51 -1.30 -15.84
C TRP A 157 9.48 -0.90 -14.73
N GLU A 158 8.93 -0.75 -13.54
CA GLU A 158 9.64 -0.48 -12.29
C GLU A 158 9.34 -1.57 -11.27
N PHE A 159 10.09 -1.60 -10.17
CA PHE A 159 9.87 -2.56 -9.08
C PHE A 159 10.20 -2.01 -7.71
N LEU A 160 9.54 -2.56 -6.70
CA LEU A 160 9.52 -2.02 -5.34
C LEU A 160 10.80 -2.36 -4.57
N GLY A 161 11.34 -3.55 -4.81
CA GLY A 161 12.50 -4.10 -4.11
C GLY A 161 12.47 -5.62 -4.10
N ALA A 162 13.42 -6.21 -3.36
CA ALA A 162 13.54 -7.65 -3.18
C ALA A 162 12.63 -8.12 -2.03
N PHE A 163 11.48 -8.71 -2.37
CA PHE A 163 10.57 -9.31 -1.38
C PHE A 163 10.96 -10.76 -1.10
N SER A 164 11.73 -10.98 -0.04
CA SER A 164 12.37 -12.26 0.26
C SER A 164 11.47 -13.16 1.09
N PHE A 165 11.45 -14.46 0.79
CA PHE A 165 10.65 -15.48 1.50
C PHE A 165 11.53 -16.65 1.94
N GLY A 166 11.27 -17.18 3.13
CA GLY A 166 11.99 -18.35 3.65
C GLY A 166 11.48 -18.85 4.99
N VAL A 167 12.23 -19.77 5.58
CA VAL A 167 11.96 -20.30 6.92
C VAL A 167 12.68 -19.44 7.95
N PRO A 168 12.00 -18.94 9.01
CA PRO A 168 12.66 -18.13 10.02
C PRO A 168 13.72 -18.94 10.78
N ARG A 169 14.96 -18.44 10.82
CA ARG A 169 16.05 -19.05 11.60
C ARG A 169 15.89 -18.86 13.11
N GLN A 170 15.19 -17.80 13.51
CA GLN A 170 14.96 -17.41 14.90
C GLN A 170 13.54 -16.84 15.03
N PRO A 171 12.93 -16.90 16.23
CA PRO A 171 11.62 -16.28 16.46
C PRO A 171 11.70 -14.76 16.23
N ARG A 172 10.55 -14.18 15.86
CA ARG A 172 10.42 -12.74 15.66
C ARG A 172 10.61 -12.02 17.00
N TYR A 173 11.54 -11.07 17.06
CA TYR A 173 11.67 -10.16 18.20
C TYR A 173 10.43 -9.25 18.32
N VAL A 174 10.14 -8.78 19.53
CA VAL A 174 9.14 -7.73 19.75
C VAL A 174 9.56 -6.51 18.92
N GLY A 175 8.65 -6.01 18.09
CA GLY A 175 8.90 -4.83 17.25
C GLY A 175 8.81 -3.52 18.04
N PRO A 176 9.21 -2.39 17.44
CA PRO A 176 9.00 -1.08 18.05
C PRO A 176 7.51 -0.82 18.27
N ALA A 177 7.19 -0.08 19.34
CA ALA A 177 5.82 0.37 19.56
C ALA A 177 5.34 1.20 18.36
N ARG A 178 4.08 1.00 17.99
CA ARG A 178 3.43 1.75 16.93
C ARG A 178 3.01 3.12 17.43
N ALA A 179 2.91 4.06 16.49
CA ALA A 179 2.44 5.39 16.77
C ALA A 179 1.07 5.36 17.49
N PRO A 180 0.81 6.27 18.43
CA PRO A 180 -0.54 6.50 18.89
C PRO A 180 -1.42 7.00 17.73
N LEU A 181 -2.74 6.74 17.77
CA LEU A 181 -3.67 7.24 16.74
C LEU A 181 -3.60 8.77 16.61
N GLU A 182 -3.49 9.44 17.75
CA GLU A 182 -3.35 10.88 17.91
C GLU A 182 -2.17 11.47 17.16
N GLY A 183 -1.13 10.66 16.91
CA GLY A 183 0.08 11.11 16.20
C GLY A 183 0.04 10.90 14.70
N VAL A 184 -0.90 10.09 14.18
CA VAL A 184 -0.92 9.70 12.76
C VAL A 184 -2.27 9.84 12.06
N PHE A 185 -3.36 10.02 12.80
CA PHE A 185 -4.70 10.27 12.27
C PHE A 185 -5.16 11.69 12.61
N TYR A 186 -5.77 12.36 11.64
CA TYR A 186 -6.38 13.67 11.77
C TYR A 186 -7.88 13.58 11.48
N GLU A 187 -8.71 14.33 12.21
CA GLU A 187 -10.16 14.36 12.08
C GLU A 187 -10.61 15.58 11.28
N GLU A 188 -11.32 15.33 10.19
CA GLU A 188 -11.86 16.27 9.18
C GLU A 188 -10.78 17.06 8.41
N LEU A 189 -9.82 17.68 9.10
CA LEU A 189 -8.76 18.50 8.50
C LEU A 189 -7.39 18.08 9.03
N TRP A 190 -6.37 18.20 8.19
CA TRP A 190 -4.99 17.98 8.57
C TRP A 190 -4.59 18.86 9.77
N GLY A 191 -3.88 18.27 10.74
CA GLY A 191 -3.43 18.95 11.95
C GLY A 191 -4.42 18.86 13.12
N ASN A 192 -5.68 18.52 12.89
CA ASN A 192 -6.64 18.24 13.95
C ASN A 192 -6.48 16.79 14.42
N ASN A 193 -5.60 16.54 15.39
CA ASN A 193 -5.31 15.18 15.86
C ASN A 193 -6.57 14.42 16.29
N TYR A 194 -6.70 13.17 15.80
CA TYR A 194 -7.78 12.30 16.22
C TYR A 194 -7.63 11.93 17.70
N VAL A 195 -8.60 12.32 18.52
CA VAL A 195 -8.68 11.90 19.93
C VAL A 195 -9.33 10.52 20.00
N ARG A 196 -8.77 9.55 20.73
CA ARG A 196 -9.41 8.23 20.86
C ARG A 196 -10.71 8.26 21.66
N LEU A 197 -11.60 7.32 21.37
CA LEU A 197 -12.86 7.12 22.07
C LEU A 197 -12.68 6.99 23.58
N GLY A 198 -11.61 6.33 24.02
CA GLY A 198 -11.28 6.18 25.44
C GLY A 198 -11.06 7.50 26.18
N TYR A 199 -10.80 8.59 25.47
CA TYR A 199 -10.70 9.94 26.05
C TYR A 199 -11.94 10.82 25.76
N ARG A 200 -12.85 10.37 24.89
CA ARG A 200 -14.07 11.12 24.50
C ARG A 200 -15.30 10.73 25.31
N SER A 201 -15.38 9.50 25.79
CA SER A 201 -16.58 8.96 26.44
C SER A 201 -16.26 8.28 27.77
N ASP A 202 -17.05 8.58 28.79
CA ASP A 202 -17.05 7.86 30.08
C ASP A 202 -17.70 6.47 29.99
N LYS A 203 -18.37 6.17 28.86
CA LYS A 203 -18.99 4.87 28.57
C LYS A 203 -18.43 4.32 27.27
N LEU A 204 -17.52 3.36 27.39
CA LEU A 204 -17.01 2.59 26.26
C LEU A 204 -17.83 1.31 26.15
N GLU A 205 -18.78 1.29 25.22
CA GLU A 205 -19.46 0.07 24.81
C GLU A 205 -18.66 -0.54 23.65
N PHE A 206 -17.81 -1.51 23.98
CA PHE A 206 -17.17 -2.35 22.98
C PHE A 206 -18.03 -3.59 22.78
N GLU A 207 -18.49 -3.81 21.56
CA GLU A 207 -18.98 -5.13 21.17
C GLU A 207 -17.78 -6.08 20.98
N ASP A 208 -18.04 -7.38 21.12
CA ASP A 208 -17.02 -8.39 20.83
C ASP A 208 -16.52 -8.24 19.39
N THR A 209 -15.20 -8.16 19.22
CA THR A 209 -14.61 -8.08 17.89
C THR A 209 -14.88 -9.40 17.16
N PRO A 210 -15.59 -9.38 16.02
CA PRO A 210 -15.90 -10.61 15.30
C PRO A 210 -14.61 -11.28 14.80
N GLU A 211 -14.53 -12.59 14.98
CA GLU A 211 -13.43 -13.38 14.44
C GLU A 211 -13.71 -13.80 12.99
N MET A 212 -12.71 -13.63 12.12
CA MET A 212 -12.76 -14.09 10.73
C MET A 212 -11.41 -14.64 10.32
N GLU A 213 -11.40 -15.86 9.75
CA GLU A 213 -10.21 -16.41 9.13
C GLU A 213 -9.68 -15.51 8.00
N LEU A 214 -8.36 -15.33 7.95
CA LEU A 214 -7.70 -14.44 6.99
C LEU A 214 -8.05 -14.80 5.54
N GLU A 215 -8.01 -16.09 5.20
CA GLU A 215 -8.35 -16.56 3.86
C GLU A 215 -9.80 -16.21 3.47
N LYS A 216 -10.72 -16.23 4.42
CA LYS A 216 -12.12 -15.85 4.20
C LYS A 216 -12.25 -14.35 3.98
N ALA A 217 -11.54 -13.52 4.75
CA ALA A 217 -11.51 -12.06 4.57
C ALA A 217 -10.96 -11.69 3.18
N GLN A 218 -9.81 -12.25 2.81
CA GLN A 218 -9.18 -12.06 1.50
C GLN A 218 -10.11 -12.47 0.35
N LYS A 219 -10.77 -13.64 0.43
CA LYS A 219 -11.71 -14.09 -0.63
C LYS A 219 -12.95 -13.20 -0.74
N LYS A 220 -13.40 -12.61 0.37
CA LYS A 220 -14.56 -11.71 0.40
C LYS A 220 -14.24 -10.30 -0.13
N GLN A 221 -12.97 -9.92 -0.17
CA GLN A 221 -12.52 -8.60 -0.61
C GLN A 221 -13.00 -8.28 -2.02
N ALA A 222 -13.80 -7.22 -2.08
CA ALA A 222 -14.37 -6.66 -3.30
C ALA A 222 -14.66 -5.18 -3.06
N SER A 223 -14.51 -4.36 -4.10
CA SER A 223 -14.92 -2.97 -4.06
C SER A 223 -16.45 -2.89 -3.91
N ILE A 224 -16.88 -2.12 -2.91
CA ILE A 224 -18.30 -1.84 -2.70
C ILE A 224 -18.67 -0.62 -3.55
N GLY A 225 -19.70 -0.78 -4.37
CA GLY A 225 -20.13 0.28 -5.28
C GLY A 225 -21.31 1.08 -4.74
N ILE A 226 -22.09 0.51 -3.82
CA ILE A 226 -23.20 1.19 -3.14
C ILE A 226 -23.13 0.88 -1.64
N PHE A 227 -23.08 1.94 -0.85
CA PHE A 227 -23.16 1.89 0.61
C PHE A 227 -24.60 2.19 1.07
N LYS A 228 -24.97 1.65 2.22
CA LYS A 228 -26.16 2.08 2.94
C LYS A 228 -25.88 3.40 3.66
N GLU A 229 -26.93 4.16 3.93
CA GLU A 229 -26.87 5.44 4.66
C GLU A 229 -26.71 5.26 6.18
N ASP A 230 -26.75 4.02 6.68
CA ASP A 230 -26.59 3.71 8.11
C ASP A 230 -25.21 4.21 8.62
N PRO A 231 -25.17 4.98 9.73
CA PRO A 231 -23.92 5.44 10.30
C PRO A 231 -23.11 4.26 10.84
N VAL A 232 -21.79 4.32 10.68
CA VAL A 232 -20.89 3.29 11.22
C VAL A 232 -20.54 3.64 12.66
N GLU A 233 -20.53 2.63 13.53
CA GLU A 233 -20.19 2.79 14.94
C GLU A 233 -18.73 3.22 15.09
N ASP A 234 -18.47 4.21 15.95
CA ASP A 234 -17.15 4.81 16.09
C ASP A 234 -16.07 3.79 16.46
N TRP A 235 -16.40 2.79 17.28
CA TRP A 235 -15.45 1.76 17.71
C TRP A 235 -14.97 0.91 16.52
N LYS A 236 -15.81 0.69 15.49
CA LYS A 236 -15.42 -0.04 14.27
C LYS A 236 -14.43 0.79 13.47
N ILE A 237 -14.66 2.10 13.33
CA ILE A 237 -13.73 3.01 12.65
C ILE A 237 -12.41 3.10 13.40
N GLU A 238 -12.42 3.25 14.73
CA GLU A 238 -11.20 3.27 15.54
C GLU A 238 -10.42 1.95 15.42
N LYS A 239 -11.11 0.80 15.39
CA LYS A 239 -10.48 -0.51 15.17
C LYS A 239 -9.82 -0.59 13.79
N ILE A 240 -10.48 -0.10 12.74
CA ILE A 240 -9.92 -0.04 11.38
C ILE A 240 -8.67 0.83 11.35
N MET A 241 -8.70 2.01 11.98
CA MET A 241 -7.52 2.88 12.09
C MET A 241 -6.39 2.24 12.89
N ASP A 242 -6.71 1.49 13.95
CA ASP A 242 -5.70 0.83 14.77
C ASP A 242 -4.93 -0.25 13.99
N VAL A 243 -5.65 -1.09 13.22
CA VAL A 243 -5.01 -2.14 12.40
C VAL A 243 -4.10 -1.59 11.30
N ALA A 244 -4.37 -0.38 10.80
CA ALA A 244 -3.59 0.25 9.74
C ALA A 244 -2.10 0.36 10.14
N LYS A 245 -1.85 0.74 11.40
CA LYS A 245 -0.49 0.97 11.94
C LYS A 245 0.33 -0.31 12.09
N TRP A 246 -0.30 -1.49 12.04
CA TRP A 246 0.40 -2.77 12.09
C TRP A 246 1.05 -3.16 10.75
N ALA A 247 0.92 -2.31 9.73
CA ALA A 247 1.67 -2.41 8.49
C ALA A 247 3.21 -2.41 8.71
N PRO A 248 3.98 -2.93 7.73
CA PRO A 248 5.43 -2.79 7.70
C PRO A 248 5.83 -1.32 7.62
N ASN A 249 6.80 -0.90 8.44
CA ASN A 249 7.27 0.48 8.54
C ASN A 249 8.76 0.54 8.16
N PRO A 250 9.12 0.96 6.95
CA PRO A 250 10.50 1.12 6.53
C PRO A 250 11.25 2.01 7.52
N GLU A 251 12.38 1.51 8.03
CA GLU A 251 13.24 2.21 8.99
C GLU A 251 12.55 2.65 10.28
N ASN A 252 11.34 2.12 10.53
CA ASN A 252 10.44 2.58 11.59
C ASN A 252 10.16 4.10 11.55
N LEU A 253 10.19 4.73 10.37
CA LEU A 253 10.00 6.17 10.27
C LEU A 253 8.59 6.59 10.68
N GLN A 254 7.54 5.83 10.33
CA GLN A 254 6.13 6.24 10.46
C GLN A 254 5.78 7.36 9.48
N HIS A 255 6.20 7.15 8.22
CA HIS A 255 6.10 8.10 7.11
C HIS A 255 4.68 8.28 6.56
N TRP A 256 3.65 7.68 7.18
CA TRP A 256 2.25 7.78 6.78
C TRP A 256 1.45 8.63 7.77
N ARG A 257 0.45 9.34 7.24
CA ARG A 257 -0.59 10.05 7.99
C ARG A 257 -1.93 9.80 7.32
N PHE A 258 -3.02 9.97 8.06
CA PHE A 258 -4.35 9.73 7.55
C PHE A 258 -5.27 10.89 7.95
N VAL A 259 -6.03 11.42 7.00
CA VAL A 259 -7.13 12.36 7.30
C VAL A 259 -8.44 11.58 7.24
N VAL A 260 -9.27 11.68 8.28
CA VAL A 260 -10.53 10.95 8.44
C VAL A 260 -11.67 11.95 8.37
N VAL A 261 -12.45 11.89 7.31
CA VAL A 261 -13.59 12.77 7.05
C VAL A 261 -14.87 11.96 7.24
N ARG A 262 -15.74 12.40 8.14
CA ARG A 262 -17.05 11.73 8.37
C ARG A 262 -18.21 12.70 8.22
N LYS A 263 -18.06 13.93 8.71
CA LYS A 263 -19.15 14.91 8.80
C LYS A 263 -19.19 15.88 7.62
N ASP A 264 -18.07 16.08 6.94
CA ASP A 264 -18.01 17.05 5.85
C ASP A 264 -18.64 16.51 4.55
N GLU A 265 -19.93 16.78 4.39
CA GLU A 265 -20.68 16.45 3.17
C GLU A 265 -20.23 17.26 1.95
N ASN A 266 -19.68 18.46 2.11
CA ASN A 266 -19.15 19.22 0.98
C ASN A 266 -17.91 18.54 0.40
N PHE A 267 -17.04 18.03 1.26
CA PHE A 267 -15.89 17.23 0.84
C PHE A 267 -16.32 15.95 0.12
N LYS A 268 -17.26 15.19 0.69
CA LYS A 268 -17.80 13.98 0.05
C LYS A 268 -18.43 14.27 -1.32
N ASN A 269 -19.15 15.39 -1.45
CA ASN A 269 -19.71 15.84 -2.72
C ASN A 269 -18.63 16.26 -3.72
N MET A 270 -17.54 16.89 -3.27
CA MET A 270 -16.38 17.20 -4.13
C MET A 270 -15.73 15.92 -4.67
N MET A 271 -15.57 14.89 -3.83
CA MET A 271 -15.06 13.58 -4.26
C MET A 271 -16.01 12.89 -5.26
N LEU A 272 -17.32 12.97 -5.01
CA LEU A 272 -18.34 12.50 -5.96
C LEU A 272 -18.18 13.17 -7.34
N GLN A 273 -18.00 14.49 -7.37
CA GLN A 273 -17.78 15.24 -8.61
C GLN A 273 -16.52 14.76 -9.33
N CYS A 274 -15.41 14.55 -8.62
CA CYS A 274 -14.18 13.99 -9.20
C CYS A 274 -14.43 12.65 -9.92
N ASN A 275 -15.25 11.78 -9.32
CA ASN A 275 -15.58 10.47 -9.88
C ASN A 275 -16.45 10.59 -11.13
N MET A 276 -17.47 11.46 -11.09
CA MET A 276 -18.36 11.70 -12.23
C MET A 276 -17.59 12.29 -13.42
N GLU A 277 -16.76 13.30 -13.20
CA GLU A 277 -15.94 13.90 -14.24
C GLU A 277 -14.95 12.88 -14.85
N THR A 278 -14.37 12.00 -14.04
CA THR A 278 -13.47 10.95 -14.54
C THR A 278 -14.20 9.94 -15.43
N MET A 279 -15.43 9.58 -15.07
CA MET A 279 -16.29 8.76 -15.92
C MET A 279 -16.64 9.46 -17.24
N GLU A 280 -17.01 10.74 -17.20
CA GLU A 280 -17.36 11.52 -18.39
C GLU A 280 -16.18 11.63 -19.35
N LEU A 281 -14.99 11.90 -18.81
CA LEU A 281 -13.75 11.93 -19.57
C LEU A 281 -13.45 10.57 -20.21
N GLY A 282 -13.55 9.47 -19.45
CA GLY A 282 -13.36 8.12 -19.98
C GLY A 282 -14.37 7.74 -21.08
N ASN A 283 -15.60 8.23 -20.97
CA ASN A 283 -16.63 8.05 -22.00
C ASN A 283 -16.37 8.88 -23.26
N ALA A 284 -16.01 10.16 -23.11
CA ALA A 284 -15.68 11.04 -24.24
C ALA A 284 -14.53 10.48 -25.09
N MET A 285 -13.61 9.73 -24.50
CA MET A 285 -12.52 9.04 -25.19
C MET A 285 -12.88 7.65 -25.76
N GLY A 286 -14.12 7.19 -25.61
CA GLY A 286 -14.58 5.91 -26.18
C GLY A 286 -14.05 4.65 -25.47
N ILE A 287 -13.49 4.79 -24.27
CA ILE A 287 -12.81 3.71 -23.55
C ILE A 287 -13.81 2.83 -22.79
N THR A 288 -14.87 3.43 -22.26
CA THR A 288 -15.93 2.72 -21.53
C THR A 288 -16.89 1.94 -22.44
N THR A 289 -16.87 2.18 -23.76
CA THR A 289 -17.85 1.61 -24.71
C THR A 289 -17.31 0.53 -25.64
N GLY A 290 -15.98 0.27 -25.68
CA GLY A 290 -15.41 -0.72 -26.59
C GLY A 290 -15.82 -0.52 -28.07
N GLY A 291 -16.19 0.70 -28.46
CA GLY A 291 -16.70 1.02 -29.79
C GLY A 291 -18.13 0.58 -30.12
N THR A 292 -18.90 -0.05 -29.22
CA THR A 292 -20.30 -0.46 -29.49
C THR A 292 -21.24 -0.10 -28.35
N GLY A 293 -22.29 0.67 -28.65
CA GLY A 293 -23.23 1.29 -27.71
C GLY A 293 -23.78 0.35 -26.64
N LEU A 294 -23.39 0.61 -25.38
CA LEU A 294 -23.85 -0.10 -24.19
C LEU A 294 -24.35 0.90 -23.13
N THR A 295 -25.31 1.73 -23.52
CA THR A 295 -25.89 2.82 -22.71
C THR A 295 -26.43 2.35 -21.35
N SER A 296 -27.01 1.14 -21.28
CA SER A 296 -27.58 0.57 -20.04
C SER A 296 -26.52 0.15 -19.01
N MET A 297 -25.37 -0.35 -19.47
CA MET A 297 -24.26 -0.70 -18.58
C MET A 297 -23.62 0.57 -18.00
N MET A 298 -23.56 1.66 -18.77
CA MET A 298 -23.07 2.96 -18.30
C MET A 298 -23.94 3.57 -17.22
N GLU A 299 -25.27 3.49 -17.35
CA GLU A 299 -26.22 3.95 -16.33
C GLU A 299 -25.95 3.25 -14.99
N THR A 300 -25.70 1.94 -15.06
CA THR A 300 -25.41 1.11 -13.88
C THR A 300 -24.05 1.46 -13.26
N TYR A 301 -23.01 1.65 -14.08
CA TYR A 301 -21.69 2.10 -13.60
C TYR A 301 -21.73 3.49 -12.97
N LYS A 302 -22.51 4.42 -13.53
CA LYS A 302 -22.73 5.74 -12.92
C LYS A 302 -23.33 5.63 -11.52
N GLN A 303 -24.24 4.70 -11.28
CA GLN A 303 -24.77 4.45 -9.94
C GLN A 303 -23.67 3.98 -8.98
N TYR A 304 -22.81 3.06 -9.44
CA TYR A 304 -21.70 2.57 -8.62
C TYR A 304 -20.58 3.57 -8.40
N MET A 305 -20.57 4.74 -9.06
CA MET A 305 -19.56 5.78 -8.84
C MET A 305 -20.02 6.84 -7.83
N LYS A 306 -21.22 6.67 -7.27
CA LYS A 306 -21.80 7.57 -6.26
C LYS A 306 -21.36 7.28 -4.82
N TYR A 307 -20.56 6.24 -4.61
CA TYR A 307 -20.13 5.84 -3.27
C TYR A 307 -19.46 6.93 -2.43
N PRO A 308 -18.77 7.98 -2.96
CA PRO A 308 -18.16 8.98 -2.09
C PRO A 308 -19.18 9.73 -1.22
N ALA A 309 -20.36 10.00 -1.75
CA ALA A 309 -21.45 10.65 -1.03
C ALA A 309 -22.27 9.69 -0.15
N GLN A 310 -22.17 8.38 -0.37
CA GLN A 310 -22.90 7.36 0.39
C GLN A 310 -22.08 6.78 1.54
N ALA A 311 -20.75 6.87 1.47
CA ALA A 311 -19.89 6.35 2.51
C ALA A 311 -20.03 7.18 3.80
N ASP A 312 -20.12 6.47 4.93
CA ASP A 312 -20.10 7.10 6.25
C ASP A 312 -18.75 7.77 6.52
N THR A 313 -17.66 7.05 6.23
CA THR A 313 -16.29 7.49 6.52
C THR A 313 -15.42 7.48 5.27
N VAL A 314 -14.65 8.55 5.08
CA VAL A 314 -13.60 8.67 4.06
C VAL A 314 -12.24 8.82 4.76
N ILE A 315 -11.29 7.95 4.46
CA ILE A 315 -9.92 8.03 4.97
C ILE A 315 -8.98 8.36 3.80
N ILE A 316 -8.21 9.44 3.93
CA ILE A 316 -7.22 9.88 2.96
C ILE A 316 -5.83 9.46 3.47
N PRO A 317 -5.26 8.33 2.99
CA PRO A 317 -3.89 7.94 3.29
C PRO A 317 -2.91 8.87 2.60
N CYS A 318 -2.05 9.51 3.38
CA CYS A 318 -0.95 10.35 2.93
C CYS A 318 0.39 9.75 3.35
N TYR A 319 1.43 10.03 2.59
CA TYR A 319 2.78 9.65 2.96
C TYR A 319 3.79 10.73 2.60
N THR A 320 4.99 10.67 3.16
CA THR A 320 6.07 11.62 2.84
C THR A 320 7.35 10.89 2.42
N HIS A 321 8.11 11.50 1.50
CA HIS A 321 9.44 11.06 1.08
C HIS A 321 10.56 11.62 1.95
N SER A 322 10.30 12.75 2.60
CA SER A 322 11.26 13.47 3.40
C SER A 322 10.49 14.48 4.25
N SER A 323 10.50 14.29 5.56
CA SER A 323 10.07 15.33 6.50
C SER A 323 11.26 15.69 7.35
N TRP A 324 11.91 16.83 7.06
CA TRP A 324 13.01 17.34 7.88
C TRP A 324 12.55 17.72 9.29
N ILE A 325 11.27 18.05 9.43
CA ILE A 325 10.64 18.41 10.71
C ILE A 325 10.48 17.16 11.60
N GLU A 326 10.01 16.06 11.02
CA GLU A 326 9.81 14.82 11.77
C GLU A 326 11.06 13.92 11.79
N TYR A 327 11.91 14.03 10.78
CA TYR A 327 13.11 13.22 10.55
C TYR A 327 14.29 14.08 10.07
N PRO A 328 14.90 14.90 10.95
CA PRO A 328 16.02 15.79 10.61
C PRO A 328 17.31 15.06 10.18
N ALA A 329 17.30 13.72 10.11
CA ALA A 329 18.44 12.89 9.74
C ALA A 329 18.09 11.74 8.77
N SER A 330 16.93 11.77 8.09
CA SER A 330 16.61 10.71 7.11
C SER A 330 17.56 10.81 5.90
N THR A 331 18.64 10.04 5.95
CA THR A 331 19.55 9.76 4.82
C THR A 331 18.92 8.80 3.80
N ALA A 332 17.67 8.38 4.01
CA ALA A 332 16.86 7.58 3.09
C ALA A 332 16.42 8.37 1.85
N GLY A 333 17.39 8.97 1.17
CA GLY A 333 17.25 9.27 -0.23
C GLY A 333 17.20 7.97 -1.03
N MET A 334 16.33 7.98 -2.05
CA MET A 334 16.47 7.30 -3.35
C MET A 334 15.48 6.17 -3.71
N THR A 335 14.60 5.72 -2.81
CA THR A 335 13.49 4.81 -3.19
C THR A 335 12.14 5.39 -2.84
N ASP A 336 11.74 6.40 -3.62
CA ASP A 336 10.48 7.12 -3.48
C ASP A 336 9.24 6.22 -3.33
N TYR A 337 9.28 5.00 -3.88
CA TYR A 337 8.13 4.13 -3.95
C TYR A 337 7.94 3.24 -2.72
N ILE A 338 8.98 2.94 -1.93
CA ILE A 338 8.85 2.00 -0.80
C ILE A 338 7.90 2.53 0.26
N PHE A 339 7.94 3.84 0.50
CA PHE A 339 7.08 4.52 1.45
C PHE A 339 5.61 4.46 1.01
N ALA A 340 5.33 4.77 -0.25
CA ALA A 340 3.98 4.62 -0.79
C ALA A 340 3.49 3.17 -0.74
N GLY A 341 4.35 2.20 -1.07
CA GLY A 341 4.03 0.76 -0.97
C GLY A 341 3.72 0.34 0.47
N ALA A 342 4.51 0.78 1.44
CA ALA A 342 4.25 0.51 2.85
C ALA A 342 2.94 1.16 3.34
N THR A 343 2.60 2.37 2.87
CA THR A 343 1.29 2.99 3.13
C THR A 343 0.16 2.21 2.46
N GLY A 344 0.40 1.62 1.29
CA GLY A 344 -0.47 0.63 0.67
C GLY A 344 -0.76 -0.59 1.56
N CYS A 345 0.23 -1.07 2.30
CA CYS A 345 0.01 -2.12 3.30
C CYS A 345 -0.95 -1.67 4.41
N CYS A 346 -0.92 -0.38 4.82
CA CYS A 346 -1.90 0.16 5.76
C CYS A 346 -3.33 0.11 5.18
N ILE A 347 -3.50 0.46 3.91
CA ILE A 347 -4.78 0.41 3.20
C ILE A 347 -5.34 -1.01 3.16
N GLU A 348 -4.50 -2.00 2.85
CA GLU A 348 -4.92 -3.42 2.84
C GLU A 348 -5.35 -3.90 4.24
N ASN A 349 -4.62 -3.52 5.29
CA ASN A 349 -5.02 -3.85 6.66
C ASN A 349 -6.39 -3.27 7.01
N MET A 350 -6.62 -1.99 6.67
CA MET A 350 -7.91 -1.33 6.89
C MET A 350 -9.03 -2.04 6.14
N TRP A 351 -8.81 -2.44 4.89
CA TRP A 351 -9.80 -3.14 4.08
C TRP A 351 -10.16 -4.50 4.67
N LEU A 352 -9.17 -5.32 5.03
CA LEU A 352 -9.40 -6.63 5.63
C LEU A 352 -10.13 -6.53 6.97
N ALA A 353 -9.81 -5.53 7.80
CA ALA A 353 -10.54 -5.27 9.04
C ALA A 353 -11.98 -4.79 8.80
N ALA A 354 -12.22 -3.92 7.81
CA ALA A 354 -13.58 -3.52 7.45
C ALA A 354 -14.43 -4.74 7.06
N ILE A 355 -13.89 -5.65 6.26
CA ILE A 355 -14.57 -6.90 5.88
C ILE A 355 -14.86 -7.78 7.11
N ALA A 356 -13.89 -7.89 8.02
CA ALA A 356 -14.05 -8.67 9.25
C ALA A 356 -15.20 -8.11 10.13
N LEU A 357 -15.33 -6.78 10.18
CA LEU A 357 -16.38 -6.05 10.91
C LEU A 357 -17.74 -6.01 10.19
N GLY A 358 -17.87 -6.68 9.04
CA GLY A 358 -19.12 -6.69 8.26
C GLY A 358 -19.35 -5.41 7.44
N LEU A 359 -18.35 -4.54 7.36
CA LEU A 359 -18.37 -3.30 6.61
C LEU A 359 -17.89 -3.51 5.17
N GLY A 360 -18.28 -2.57 4.32
CA GLY A 360 -17.81 -2.40 2.97
C GLY A 360 -16.60 -1.48 2.92
N CYS A 361 -15.74 -1.68 1.92
CA CYS A 361 -14.63 -0.79 1.66
C CYS A 361 -14.42 -0.62 0.14
N ASN A 362 -14.05 0.60 -0.26
CA ASN A 362 -13.67 0.93 -1.63
C ASN A 362 -12.44 1.85 -1.60
N TYR A 363 -11.39 1.48 -2.35
CA TYR A 363 -10.21 2.31 -2.52
C TYR A 363 -10.26 2.99 -3.88
N ASP A 364 -10.20 4.31 -3.86
CA ASP A 364 -10.42 5.18 -4.98
C ASP A 364 -9.22 6.08 -5.22
N ILE A 365 -8.74 6.09 -6.45
CA ILE A 365 -7.60 6.90 -6.86
C ILE A 365 -8.02 8.12 -7.69
N HIS A 366 -9.27 8.23 -8.14
CA HIS A 366 -9.72 9.31 -9.04
C HIS A 366 -9.41 10.73 -8.55
N PRO A 367 -9.50 11.04 -7.23
CA PRO A 367 -9.12 12.36 -6.72
C PRO A 367 -7.63 12.71 -6.92
N VAL A 368 -6.76 11.71 -7.07
CA VAL A 368 -5.30 11.88 -7.18
C VAL A 368 -4.71 11.51 -8.55
N ILE A 369 -5.55 11.05 -9.50
CA ILE A 369 -5.13 10.75 -10.88
C ILE A 369 -4.63 12.02 -11.60
N GLU A 370 -5.23 13.18 -11.32
CA GLU A 370 -4.88 14.46 -11.93
C GLU A 370 -4.29 15.40 -10.87
N ASN A 371 -3.13 16.01 -11.14
CA ASN A 371 -2.46 16.92 -10.21
C ASN A 371 -3.36 18.05 -9.70
N ARG A 372 -4.17 18.66 -10.57
CA ARG A 372 -5.07 19.75 -10.17
C ARG A 372 -6.10 19.30 -9.13
N ARG A 373 -6.70 18.12 -9.31
CA ARG A 373 -7.66 17.56 -8.34
C ARG A 373 -7.00 17.21 -7.03
N LYS A 374 -5.80 16.61 -7.11
CA LYS A 374 -4.95 16.35 -5.94
C LYS A 374 -4.66 17.64 -5.18
N GLU A 375 -4.29 18.70 -5.89
CA GLU A 375 -3.96 19.98 -5.29
C GLU A 375 -5.16 20.60 -4.58
N LEU A 376 -6.33 20.60 -5.22
CA LEU A 376 -7.61 21.05 -4.65
C LEU A 376 -7.98 20.27 -3.38
N MET A 377 -7.85 18.94 -3.40
CA MET A 377 -8.11 18.10 -2.24
C MET A 377 -7.16 18.45 -1.09
N CYS A 378 -5.88 18.62 -1.37
CA CYS A 378 -4.90 19.02 -0.36
C CYS A 378 -5.18 20.42 0.20
N ASP A 379 -5.57 21.40 -0.63
CA ASP A 379 -5.95 22.74 -0.15
C ASP A 379 -7.19 22.68 0.73
N TYR A 380 -8.21 21.91 0.33
CA TYR A 380 -9.45 21.76 1.08
C TYR A 380 -9.19 21.15 2.47
N LEU A 381 -8.36 20.10 2.55
CA LEU A 381 -8.06 19.37 3.78
C LEU A 381 -6.87 19.93 4.57
N ASN A 382 -6.27 21.05 4.14
CA ASN A 382 -5.02 21.60 4.70
C ASN A 382 -3.83 20.64 4.68
N ILE A 383 -3.78 19.68 3.76
CA ILE A 383 -2.67 18.74 3.63
C ILE A 383 -1.44 19.49 3.11
N PRO A 384 -0.32 19.53 3.86
CA PRO A 384 0.88 20.21 3.41
C PRO A 384 1.45 19.55 2.16
N ARG A 385 2.06 20.35 1.28
CA ARG A 385 2.66 19.84 0.02
C ARG A 385 3.85 18.90 0.21
N SER A 386 4.40 18.80 1.43
CA SER A 386 5.40 17.81 1.80
C SER A 386 4.82 16.40 2.00
N TRP A 387 3.50 16.27 1.94
CA TRP A 387 2.76 15.02 2.05
C TRP A 387 1.98 14.74 0.76
N GLU A 388 2.11 13.53 0.27
CA GLU A 388 1.48 13.06 -0.97
C GLU A 388 0.29 12.14 -0.61
N PRO A 389 -0.95 12.51 -0.98
CA PRO A 389 -2.10 11.65 -0.80
C PRO A 389 -2.11 10.51 -1.82
N LEU A 390 -2.54 9.32 -1.39
CA LEU A 390 -2.62 8.11 -2.21
C LEU A 390 -4.06 7.79 -2.64
N GLY A 391 -4.97 8.76 -2.63
CA GLY A 391 -6.39 8.55 -2.92
C GLY A 391 -7.25 8.48 -1.67
N CYS A 392 -8.41 7.85 -1.75
CA CYS A 392 -9.42 7.79 -0.70
C CYS A 392 -9.85 6.35 -0.42
N VAL A 393 -10.04 6.02 0.86
CA VAL A 393 -10.62 4.76 1.33
C VAL A 393 -12.00 5.06 1.90
N TYR A 394 -13.04 4.59 1.23
CA TYR A 394 -14.43 4.77 1.65
C TYR A 394 -14.91 3.57 2.44
N ILE A 395 -15.53 3.82 3.60
CA ILE A 395 -16.04 2.80 4.51
C ILE A 395 -17.51 3.10 4.83
N GLY A 396 -18.32 2.05 4.83
CA GLY A 396 -19.75 2.11 5.14
C GLY A 396 -20.37 0.73 5.13
N TYR A 397 -21.64 0.62 5.51
CA TYR A 397 -22.36 -0.66 5.40
C TYR A 397 -22.60 -1.02 3.92
N PRO A 398 -22.27 -2.25 3.49
CA PRO A 398 -22.43 -2.61 2.09
C PRO A 398 -23.91 -2.86 1.76
N ASP A 399 -24.41 -2.25 0.68
CA ASP A 399 -25.69 -2.62 0.06
C ASP A 399 -25.46 -3.52 -1.15
N LYS A 400 -24.75 -2.99 -2.16
CA LYS A 400 -24.41 -3.73 -3.38
C LYS A 400 -22.92 -3.67 -3.69
N LYS A 401 -22.36 -4.84 -4.00
CA LYS A 401 -20.99 -4.98 -4.49
C LYS A 401 -20.91 -4.50 -5.92
N MET A 402 -19.76 -3.94 -6.31
CA MET A 402 -19.49 -3.75 -7.73
C MET A 402 -19.49 -5.11 -8.45
N PRO A 403 -19.93 -5.18 -9.73
CA PRO A 403 -19.78 -6.36 -10.55
C PRO A 403 -18.33 -6.85 -10.52
N ALA A 404 -18.13 -8.15 -10.29
CA ALA A 404 -16.79 -8.70 -10.23
C ALA A 404 -16.11 -8.57 -11.61
N ILE A 405 -15.06 -7.76 -11.68
CA ILE A 405 -14.19 -7.72 -12.85
C ILE A 405 -13.45 -9.06 -12.93
N ALA A 406 -13.37 -9.64 -14.14
CA ALA A 406 -12.61 -10.86 -14.38
C ALA A 406 -11.15 -10.64 -13.99
N LYS A 407 -10.72 -11.30 -12.91
CA LYS A 407 -9.34 -11.21 -12.42
C LYS A 407 -8.43 -12.06 -13.29
N PRO A 408 -7.22 -11.59 -13.67
CA PRO A 408 -6.29 -12.37 -14.46
C PRO A 408 -5.89 -13.65 -13.71
N LYS A 409 -5.50 -14.69 -14.45
CA LYS A 409 -5.01 -15.92 -13.84
C LYS A 409 -3.56 -15.70 -13.43
N LEU A 410 -3.09 -16.44 -12.41
CA LEU A 410 -1.71 -16.30 -11.91
C LEU A 410 -0.66 -16.44 -13.02
N LYS A 411 -0.90 -17.34 -13.96
CA LYS A 411 -0.03 -17.57 -15.13
C LYS A 411 0.09 -16.38 -16.09
N ASP A 412 -0.75 -15.36 -15.95
CA ASP A 412 -0.76 -14.20 -16.84
C ASP A 412 0.10 -13.05 -16.29
N TYR A 413 0.48 -13.09 -15.00
CA TYR A 413 1.24 -12.02 -14.36
C TYR A 413 2.35 -12.44 -13.39
N VAL A 414 2.58 -13.75 -13.23
CA VAL A 414 3.70 -14.27 -12.43
C VAL A 414 4.74 -14.92 -13.34
N TYR A 415 5.95 -14.38 -13.29
CA TYR A 415 7.11 -14.86 -14.03
C TYR A 415 8.11 -15.54 -13.08
N ILE A 416 9.02 -16.36 -13.61
CA ILE A 416 10.09 -17.03 -12.87
C ILE A 416 11.45 -16.78 -13.54
N ASP A 417 12.41 -16.31 -12.74
CA ASP A 417 13.82 -16.00 -13.03
C ASP A 417 14.06 -14.97 -14.14
N HIS A 418 13.35 -15.03 -15.26
CA HIS A 418 13.39 -14.03 -16.33
C HIS A 418 11.98 -13.55 -16.66
N TRP A 419 11.89 -12.28 -17.08
CA TRP A 419 10.65 -11.70 -17.53
C TRP A 419 10.09 -12.44 -18.75
N GLY A 420 8.80 -12.79 -18.70
CA GLY A 420 8.12 -13.54 -19.75
C GLY A 420 8.09 -15.06 -19.53
N ASP A 421 9.04 -15.60 -18.75
CA ASP A 421 9.04 -17.03 -18.38
C ASP A 421 7.96 -17.28 -17.34
N LYS A 422 6.87 -17.93 -17.74
CA LYS A 422 5.71 -18.14 -16.87
C LYS A 422 6.01 -19.18 -15.80
N LEU A 423 5.80 -18.83 -14.53
CA LEU A 423 5.96 -19.77 -13.40
C LEU A 423 4.98 -20.96 -13.51
N PHE A 424 3.76 -20.70 -13.99
CA PHE A 424 2.70 -21.69 -14.10
C PHE A 424 2.46 -22.02 -15.58
N THR A 425 3.22 -22.96 -16.12
CA THR A 425 3.09 -23.49 -17.48
C THR A 425 2.15 -24.70 -17.53
N LYS A 426 0.87 -24.49 -17.19
CA LYS A 426 -0.31 -25.29 -17.60
C LYS A 426 -1.58 -24.66 -17.00
#